data_AF-A0A8R2R230-F1
#
_entry.id   AF-A0A8R2R230-F1
#
_cell.length_a   1.000
_cell.length_b   1.000
_cell.length_c   1.000
_cell.angle_alpha   90.00
_cell.angle_beta   90.00
_cell.angle_gamma   90.00
#
_symmetry.space_group_name_H-M   'P 1'
#
loop_
_entity.id
_entity.type
_entity.pdbx_description
1 polymer ?
#
loop_
_entity_poly.entity_id
_entity_poly.type
_entity_poly.pdbx_seq_one_letter_code
_entity_poly.pdbx_strand_id
1 'polypeptide(L)'
;MSSLRPATCCVRALRRTARLAGVAAHRISSGYNSSGNERKQRLDVNRVTLGVGSLALALLAADHVFNEKRFFRAAQIGNVEELKRQAEYLIAKESQQPKKDDEGGPVDRRHPLGWTALMVAAANDKPDVVRELIKLGAKPDLQEQYAGAATAASAAGMHPLDALQRREDEFCGGMNARASFLGWTALHYAALADSHDAAAALLDAGADPAARDHAGRRPLHYARDASPTRDLIQRAVRRREEEAAAAAAEERRRFPLERRLKQYIVGQRAAIHTVAAAVRRKENGWADDDHPLVFLFLGSSGIGKTELAKQLARYMHKDDPAAFIRLDMSEYQEKHEVAKLIGAPPGYVGHEEGGQLTRALAQRADAVVLFDEVDKAHPDVLTVLLQLFDEGRLTDGKGKLIECKDAIFVMTSNLAADEIAQYGLQLRREADALAATRRGKREGEEEEQEPTLEVSRHFKDNVVRPILKRQFRRDEFLGRINEIVYFLPFSRAELLALVQAELQRWAARARQRHGMLLLWEDDVLGALADGSRFKTTKYDKLDQSTALASSRARRSGRCDNSTLPVRTGRQNPREYWFTVYSYFYASDIKMK
;
A
#
# COMPACT_ATOMS: atom_id res chain seq x y z
N MET A 1 40.75 58.62 8.56
CA MET A 1 42.10 58.25 9.06
C MET A 1 41.95 58.06 10.56
N SER A 2 42.16 56.92 11.22
CA SER A 2 43.00 55.72 11.05
C SER A 2 42.36 54.63 11.92
N SER A 3 41.74 53.57 11.40
CA SER A 3 42.30 52.28 10.96
C SER A 3 43.16 51.53 11.99
N LEU A 4 42.76 50.28 12.25
CA LEU A 4 43.52 49.11 12.72
C LEU A 4 43.64 48.90 14.23
N ARG A 5 42.78 48.02 14.76
CA ARG A 5 43.12 46.95 15.75
C ARG A 5 41.95 45.98 15.88
N PRO A 6 41.97 44.86 15.12
CA PRO A 6 41.77 43.56 15.78
C PRO A 6 42.71 42.49 15.20
N ALA A 7 44.00 42.78 15.04
CA ALA A 7 44.97 41.80 14.53
C ALA A 7 45.60 40.92 15.64
N THR A 8 45.46 41.29 16.92
CA THR A 8 46.16 40.62 18.02
C THR A 8 45.44 39.39 18.58
N CYS A 9 44.13 39.24 18.37
CA CYS A 9 43.38 38.05 18.82
C CYS A 9 43.55 36.87 17.84
N CYS A 10 43.58 37.13 16.53
CA CYS A 10 43.74 36.11 15.48
C CYS A 10 45.08 35.38 15.54
N VAL A 11 46.18 36.07 15.91
CA VAL A 11 47.51 35.45 15.98
C VAL A 11 47.62 34.42 17.13
N ARG A 12 46.86 34.60 18.22
CA ARG A 12 46.81 33.63 19.33
C ARG A 12 45.99 32.39 19.00
N ALA A 13 44.92 32.53 18.21
CA ALA A 13 44.11 31.40 17.74
C ALA A 13 44.88 30.54 16.72
N LEU A 14 45.57 31.18 15.77
CA LEU A 14 46.43 30.49 14.78
C LEU A 14 47.63 29.77 15.42
N ARG A 15 48.21 30.31 16.50
CA ARG A 15 49.27 29.61 17.25
C ARG A 15 48.77 28.38 18.03
N ARG A 16 47.50 28.34 18.43
CA ARG A 16 46.90 27.18 19.12
C ARG A 16 46.52 26.06 18.14
N THR A 17 46.00 26.39 16.97
CA THR A 17 45.68 25.41 15.92
C THR A 17 46.94 24.79 15.30
N ALA A 18 48.01 25.58 15.12
CA ALA A 18 49.30 25.06 14.66
C ALA A 18 49.97 24.11 15.68
N ARG A 19 49.80 24.35 17.00
CA ARG A 19 50.29 23.43 18.05
C ARG A 19 49.52 22.12 18.10
N LEU A 20 48.20 22.15 17.89
CA LEU A 20 47.37 20.94 17.85
C LEU A 20 47.68 20.07 16.61
N ALA A 21 47.96 20.69 15.46
CA ALA A 21 48.42 19.98 14.26
C ALA A 21 49.81 19.32 14.45
N GLY A 22 50.71 19.94 15.20
CA GLY A 22 52.02 19.37 15.54
C GLY A 22 51.95 18.14 16.47
N VAL A 23 50.96 18.08 17.36
CA VAL A 23 50.78 16.95 18.30
C VAL A 23 50.17 15.73 17.62
N ALA A 24 49.32 15.91 16.61
CA ALA A 24 48.77 14.82 15.80
C ALA A 24 49.84 14.12 14.95
N ALA A 25 50.81 14.87 14.42
CA ALA A 25 51.91 14.32 13.63
C ALA A 25 52.89 13.46 14.47
N HIS A 26 52.98 13.69 15.77
CA HIS A 26 53.90 12.93 16.64
C HIS A 26 53.34 11.57 17.11
N ARG A 27 52.02 11.36 17.06
CA ARG A 27 51.37 10.08 17.43
C ARG A 27 51.32 9.04 16.32
N ILE A 28 51.48 9.46 15.06
CA ILE A 28 51.46 8.54 13.90
C ILE A 28 52.84 7.88 13.68
N SER A 29 53.89 8.36 14.35
CA SER A 29 55.25 7.81 14.24
C SER A 29 55.63 6.72 15.26
N SER A 30 54.73 6.33 16.18
CA SER A 30 55.03 5.38 17.27
C SER A 30 54.53 3.96 17.02
N GLY A 31 54.60 3.49 15.78
CA GLY A 31 54.05 2.18 15.43
C GLY A 31 54.70 1.51 14.24
N TYR A 32 56.03 1.55 14.10
CA TYR A 32 56.77 0.62 13.24
C TYR A 32 58.23 0.55 13.71
N ASN A 33 58.57 -0.52 14.41
CA ASN A 33 59.95 -0.91 14.66
C ASN A 33 60.30 -2.01 13.65
N SER A 34 61.24 -1.76 12.73
CA SER A 34 62.46 -2.58 12.60
C SER A 34 63.24 -2.24 11.32
N SER A 35 64.56 -2.21 11.49
CA SER A 35 65.60 -2.50 10.50
C SER A 35 65.96 -1.44 9.45
N GLY A 36 67.27 -1.26 9.28
CA GLY A 36 67.86 -0.92 7.99
C GLY A 36 68.41 0.49 7.86
N ASN A 37 69.73 0.57 7.84
CA ASN A 37 70.56 1.76 7.71
C ASN A 37 70.50 2.38 6.30
N GLU A 38 70.91 3.64 6.21
CA GLU A 38 71.38 4.37 5.00
C GLU A 38 70.38 4.81 3.92
N ARG A 39 70.12 6.14 3.88
CA ARG A 39 70.45 7.05 2.75
C ARG A 39 69.96 8.47 3.04
N LYS A 40 70.89 9.32 3.48
CA LYS A 40 70.73 10.78 3.46
C LYS A 40 70.85 11.28 2.02
N GLN A 41 70.13 12.38 1.73
CA GLN A 41 70.16 13.22 0.53
C GLN A 41 69.25 12.79 -0.65
N ARG A 42 67.97 13.23 -0.61
CA ARG A 42 67.17 13.69 -1.77
C ARG A 42 65.72 14.06 -1.37
N LEU A 43 65.51 15.01 -0.47
CA LEU A 43 64.15 15.48 -0.12
C LEU A 43 64.18 16.95 0.35
N ASP A 44 64.33 17.90 -0.56
CA ASP A 44 64.14 19.33 -0.22
C ASP A 44 63.35 20.16 -1.25
N VAL A 45 62.70 19.54 -2.25
CA VAL A 45 61.83 20.27 -3.20
C VAL A 45 60.34 19.92 -3.04
N ASN A 46 60.00 18.78 -2.45
CA ASN A 46 58.59 18.34 -2.30
C ASN A 46 57.85 18.84 -1.05
N ARG A 47 58.54 19.52 -0.11
CA ARG A 47 57.89 20.04 1.10
C ARG A 47 57.12 21.34 0.88
N VAL A 48 57.53 22.15 -0.10
CA VAL A 48 56.87 23.44 -0.41
C VAL A 48 55.63 23.25 -1.27
N THR A 49 55.64 22.29 -2.21
CA THR A 49 54.49 21.98 -3.08
C THR A 49 53.34 21.31 -2.33
N LEU A 50 53.63 20.45 -1.34
CA LEU A 50 52.62 19.88 -0.43
C LEU A 50 52.02 20.93 0.53
N GLY A 51 52.79 21.96 0.91
CA GLY A 51 52.33 23.04 1.79
C GLY A 51 51.36 24.01 1.11
N VAL A 52 51.60 24.34 -0.16
CA VAL A 52 50.70 25.24 -0.93
C VAL A 52 49.42 24.53 -1.36
N GLY A 53 49.51 23.26 -1.77
CA GLY A 53 48.32 22.46 -2.12
C GLY A 53 47.40 22.18 -0.92
N SER A 54 47.97 21.93 0.27
CA SER A 54 47.18 21.76 1.50
C SER A 54 46.55 23.06 2.00
N LEU A 55 47.24 24.20 1.81
CA LEU A 55 46.67 25.53 2.12
C LEU A 55 45.54 25.90 1.15
N ALA A 56 45.70 25.65 -0.16
CA ALA A 56 44.66 25.92 -1.16
C ALA A 56 43.42 25.03 -0.93
N LEU A 57 43.63 23.74 -0.63
CA LEU A 57 42.54 22.82 -0.28
C LEU A 57 41.84 23.25 1.02
N ALA A 58 42.59 23.70 2.03
CA ALA A 58 42.04 24.22 3.28
C ALA A 58 41.27 25.54 3.07
N LEU A 59 41.72 26.43 2.19
CA LEU A 59 41.02 27.66 1.82
C LEU A 59 39.73 27.36 1.05
N LEU A 60 39.75 26.41 0.11
CA LEU A 60 38.55 25.98 -0.63
C LEU A 60 37.54 25.28 0.30
N ALA A 61 38.00 24.45 1.23
CA ALA A 61 37.16 23.81 2.24
C ALA A 61 36.60 24.85 3.24
N ALA A 62 37.40 25.84 3.64
CA ALA A 62 36.96 26.92 4.51
C ALA A 62 35.91 27.81 3.81
N ASP A 63 36.11 28.15 2.55
CA ASP A 63 35.15 28.92 1.74
C ASP A 63 33.84 28.14 1.54
N HIS A 64 33.92 26.81 1.37
CA HIS A 64 32.75 25.94 1.30
C HIS A 64 31.92 25.95 2.60
N VAL A 65 32.56 25.72 3.74
CA VAL A 65 31.89 25.75 5.05
C VAL A 65 31.34 27.15 5.38
N PHE A 66 32.00 28.20 4.89
CA PHE A 66 31.59 29.59 5.11
C PHE A 66 30.35 29.97 4.28
N ASN A 67 30.26 29.50 3.03
CA ASN A 67 29.11 29.77 2.16
C ASN A 67 27.86 28.97 2.55
N GLU A 68 28.01 27.71 3.01
CA GLU A 68 26.86 26.93 3.52
C GLU A 68 26.22 27.61 4.73
N LYS A 69 27.03 28.11 5.68
CA LYS A 69 26.52 28.85 6.83
C LYS A 69 25.81 30.15 6.45
N ARG A 70 26.29 30.84 5.40
CA ARG A 70 25.64 32.06 4.90
C ARG A 70 24.28 31.78 4.30
N PHE A 71 24.12 30.66 3.58
CA PHE A 71 22.86 30.27 2.97
C PHE A 71 21.76 30.02 4.02
N PHE A 72 22.01 29.17 5.01
CA PHE A 72 21.03 28.91 6.08
C PHE A 72 20.79 30.15 6.94
N ARG A 73 21.82 30.95 7.20
CA ARG A 73 21.68 32.21 7.95
C ARG A 73 20.87 33.26 7.20
N ALA A 74 21.00 33.34 5.88
CA ALA A 74 20.16 34.21 5.05
C ALA A 74 18.69 33.78 5.14
N ALA A 75 18.42 32.46 5.11
CA ALA A 75 17.08 31.91 5.29
C ALA A 75 16.50 32.21 6.68
N GLN A 76 17.30 32.08 7.73
CA GLN A 76 16.92 32.35 9.12
C GLN A 76 16.57 33.83 9.36
N ILE A 77 17.42 34.75 8.87
CA ILE A 77 17.26 36.20 9.10
C ILE A 77 16.16 36.79 8.21
N GLY A 78 15.94 36.21 7.02
CA GLY A 78 15.01 36.74 6.04
C GLY A 78 15.65 37.59 4.94
N ASN A 79 16.97 37.46 4.70
CA ASN A 79 17.64 38.24 3.65
C ASN A 79 17.48 37.56 2.28
N VAL A 80 16.47 38.01 1.54
CA VAL A 80 16.10 37.47 0.23
C VAL A 80 17.20 37.65 -0.82
N GLU A 81 17.88 38.80 -0.86
CA GLU A 81 18.89 39.09 -1.88
C GLU A 81 20.12 38.19 -1.73
N GLU A 82 20.61 38.03 -0.51
CA GLU A 82 21.75 37.15 -0.24
C GLU A 82 21.38 35.69 -0.48
N LEU A 83 20.16 35.28 -0.11
CA LEU A 83 19.66 33.94 -0.35
C LEU A 83 19.60 33.60 -1.85
N LYS A 84 19.14 34.53 -2.69
CA LYS A 84 19.14 34.37 -4.15
C LYS A 84 20.53 34.18 -4.72
N ARG A 85 21.47 35.07 -4.35
CA ARG A 85 22.87 34.99 -4.82
C ARG A 85 23.51 33.66 -4.45
N GLN A 86 23.30 33.20 -3.22
CA GLN A 86 23.84 31.92 -2.77
C GLN A 86 23.16 30.73 -3.45
N ALA A 87 21.84 30.79 -3.67
CA ALA A 87 21.12 29.73 -4.39
C ALA A 87 21.56 29.64 -5.86
N GLU A 88 21.70 30.76 -6.55
CA GLU A 88 22.21 30.83 -7.93
C GLU A 88 23.63 30.26 -8.04
N TYR A 89 24.49 30.58 -7.07
CA TYR A 89 25.83 30.01 -6.98
C TYR A 89 25.80 28.49 -6.81
N LEU A 90 24.91 27.96 -5.96
CA LEU A 90 24.74 26.51 -5.76
C LEU A 90 24.23 25.81 -7.04
N ILE A 91 23.24 26.40 -7.72
CA ILE A 91 22.70 25.90 -9.00
C ILE A 91 23.79 25.86 -10.09
N ALA A 92 24.57 26.94 -10.21
CA ALA A 92 25.65 27.03 -11.20
C ALA A 92 26.76 25.99 -10.96
N LYS A 93 27.07 25.70 -9.69
CA LYS A 93 28.09 24.72 -9.29
C LYS A 93 27.66 23.28 -9.52
N GLU A 94 26.41 22.95 -9.23
CA GLU A 94 25.89 21.59 -9.41
C GLU A 94 25.73 21.21 -10.89
N SER A 95 25.48 22.19 -11.75
CA SER A 95 25.54 22.04 -13.20
C SER A 95 26.92 21.57 -13.72
N GLN A 96 27.99 21.82 -12.97
CA GLN A 96 29.36 21.43 -13.33
C GLN A 96 29.75 20.04 -12.77
N GLN A 97 29.09 19.57 -11.71
CA GLN A 97 29.31 18.24 -11.10
C GLN A 97 27.98 17.69 -10.56
N PRO A 98 27.20 16.95 -11.37
CA PRO A 98 25.97 16.34 -10.90
C PRO A 98 26.27 15.24 -9.89
N LYS A 99 25.88 15.45 -8.62
CA LYS A 99 25.84 14.37 -7.63
C LYS A 99 24.62 13.49 -7.89
N LYS A 100 24.81 12.17 -7.83
CA LYS A 100 23.81 11.18 -8.23
C LYS A 100 22.80 10.81 -7.14
N ASP A 101 23.02 11.26 -5.89
CA ASP A 101 22.43 10.62 -4.71
C ASP A 101 21.56 11.54 -3.83
N ASP A 102 21.35 12.81 -4.22
CA ASP A 102 20.50 13.73 -3.44
C ASP A 102 19.09 13.80 -4.07
N GLU A 103 18.06 13.37 -3.33
CA GLU A 103 16.65 13.34 -3.76
C GLU A 103 16.03 14.75 -3.99
N GLY A 104 16.81 15.81 -3.83
CA GLY A 104 16.42 17.21 -3.91
C GLY A 104 17.32 18.02 -4.84
N GLY A 105 16.82 19.15 -5.33
CA GLY A 105 17.62 20.06 -6.16
C GLY A 105 18.72 20.78 -5.35
N PRO A 106 19.51 21.67 -5.99
CA PRO A 106 20.60 22.43 -5.34
C PRO A 106 20.13 23.23 -4.11
N VAL A 107 18.87 23.66 -4.13
CA VAL A 107 18.21 24.46 -3.09
C VAL A 107 17.74 23.60 -1.91
N ASP A 108 17.54 22.30 -2.13
CA ASP A 108 17.08 21.32 -1.13
C ASP A 108 18.23 20.69 -0.36
N ARG A 109 19.45 21.20 -0.52
CA ARG A 109 20.65 20.71 0.16
C ARG A 109 20.43 20.65 1.67
N ARG A 110 20.67 19.48 2.24
CA ARG A 110 20.50 19.25 3.68
C ARG A 110 21.69 19.78 4.45
N HIS A 111 21.40 20.41 5.58
CA HIS A 111 22.41 20.69 6.60
C HIS A 111 22.99 19.36 7.13
N PRO A 112 24.23 19.31 7.65
CA PRO A 112 24.80 18.09 8.26
C PRO A 112 23.95 17.46 9.37
N LEU A 113 23.00 18.22 9.93
CA LEU A 113 22.07 17.77 10.96
C LEU A 113 20.69 17.36 10.42
N GLY A 114 20.43 17.50 9.11
CA GLY A 114 19.29 16.87 8.43
C GLY A 114 18.12 17.78 7.98
N TRP A 115 18.19 19.10 8.16
CA TRP A 115 17.16 20.06 7.73
C TRP A 115 17.48 20.77 6.41
N THR A 116 16.46 21.36 5.78
CA THR A 116 16.58 22.18 4.56
C THR A 116 16.42 23.67 4.87
N ALA A 117 16.85 24.55 3.95
CA ALA A 117 16.67 25.99 4.10
C ALA A 117 15.20 26.42 4.14
N LEU A 118 14.33 25.69 3.45
CA LEU A 118 12.88 25.93 3.46
C LEU A 118 12.29 25.70 4.86
N MET A 119 12.72 24.66 5.57
CA MET A 119 12.29 24.40 6.96
C MET A 119 12.75 25.52 7.90
N VAL A 120 13.99 26.01 7.73
CA VAL A 120 14.52 27.13 8.53
C VAL A 120 13.68 28.39 8.31
N ALA A 121 13.36 28.72 7.05
CA ALA A 121 12.55 29.89 6.74
C ALA A 121 11.12 29.79 7.31
N ALA A 122 10.51 28.61 7.23
CA ALA A 122 9.18 28.34 7.79
C ALA A 122 9.17 28.41 9.33
N ALA A 123 10.21 27.88 9.99
CA ALA A 123 10.34 27.87 11.45
C ALA A 123 10.54 29.27 12.05
N ASN A 124 11.11 30.22 11.29
CA ASN A 124 11.41 31.59 11.74
C ASN A 124 10.42 32.64 11.18
N ASP A 125 9.26 32.21 10.66
CA ASP A 125 8.21 33.10 10.14
C ASP A 125 8.73 34.06 9.05
N LYS A 126 9.39 33.51 8.02
CA LYS A 126 9.94 34.28 6.88
C LYS A 126 9.21 33.94 5.56
N PRO A 127 7.97 34.44 5.35
CA PRO A 127 7.16 34.08 4.18
C PRO A 127 7.80 34.50 2.85
N ASP A 128 8.50 35.64 2.81
CA ASP A 128 9.16 36.11 1.58
C ASP A 128 10.28 35.16 1.14
N VAL A 129 11.07 34.66 2.08
CA VAL A 129 12.11 33.67 1.79
C VAL A 129 11.48 32.34 1.36
N VAL A 130 10.41 31.90 2.01
CA VAL A 130 9.69 30.68 1.63
C VAL A 130 9.21 30.77 0.18
N ARG A 131 8.58 31.89 -0.22
CA ARG A 131 8.13 32.11 -1.61
C ARG A 131 9.28 32.09 -2.60
N GLU A 132 10.42 32.70 -2.27
CA GLU A 132 11.57 32.73 -3.16
C GLU A 132 12.28 31.38 -3.27
N LEU A 133 12.40 30.61 -2.18
CA LEU A 133 12.92 29.25 -2.20
C LEU A 133 12.05 28.32 -3.06
N ILE A 134 10.72 28.44 -2.96
CA ILE A 134 9.77 27.69 -3.79
C ILE A 134 9.95 28.05 -5.27
N LYS A 135 10.08 29.35 -5.62
CA LYS A 135 10.35 29.78 -7.01
C LYS A 135 11.65 29.19 -7.57
N LEU A 136 12.66 29.02 -6.71
CA LEU A 136 13.94 28.41 -7.06
C LEU A 136 13.88 26.86 -7.12
N GLY A 137 12.69 26.27 -6.92
CA GLY A 137 12.45 24.83 -7.07
C GLY A 137 12.58 24.02 -5.79
N ALA A 138 12.55 24.65 -4.61
CA ALA A 138 12.57 23.91 -3.34
C ALA A 138 11.33 23.04 -3.16
N LYS A 139 11.52 21.78 -2.76
CA LYS A 139 10.42 20.83 -2.54
C LYS A 139 9.84 20.97 -1.13
N PRO A 140 8.52 21.25 -0.98
CA PRO A 140 7.92 21.46 0.33
C PRO A 140 7.72 20.19 1.17
N ASP A 141 7.66 19.02 0.52
CA ASP A 141 7.33 17.74 1.16
C ASP A 141 8.55 16.98 1.70
N LEU A 142 9.75 17.55 1.58
CA LEU A 142 10.95 16.96 2.16
C LEU A 142 10.79 16.85 3.68
N GLN A 143 11.08 15.67 4.20
CA GLN A 143 11.02 15.38 5.63
C GLN A 143 12.38 15.60 6.29
N GLU A 144 12.36 16.09 7.52
CA GLU A 144 13.54 16.31 8.34
C GLU A 144 14.08 14.99 8.92
N GLN A 145 15.41 14.87 8.93
CA GLN A 145 16.14 13.69 9.41
C GLN A 145 16.70 13.86 10.84
N TYR A 146 16.40 14.98 11.51
CA TYR A 146 16.89 15.26 12.86
C TYR A 146 16.14 14.44 13.91
N ALA A 147 16.70 13.30 14.27
CA ALA A 147 16.20 12.41 15.32
C ALA A 147 16.64 12.82 16.75
N GLY A 148 17.29 13.97 16.90
CA GLY A 148 17.80 14.49 18.18
C GLY A 148 19.31 14.74 18.18
N ALA A 149 19.79 15.44 19.22
CA ALA A 149 21.17 15.92 19.26
C ALA A 149 22.22 14.80 19.31
N ALA A 150 21.97 13.71 20.02
CA ALA A 150 22.94 12.63 20.16
C ALA A 150 23.14 11.84 18.85
N THR A 151 22.06 11.51 18.16
CA THR A 151 22.09 10.78 16.89
C THR A 151 22.65 11.66 15.77
N ALA A 152 22.19 12.91 15.68
CA ALA A 152 22.69 13.86 14.69
C ALA A 152 24.17 14.21 14.92
N ALA A 153 24.62 14.34 16.18
CA ALA A 153 26.02 14.58 16.50
C ALA A 153 26.92 13.39 16.12
N SER A 154 26.46 12.16 16.36
CA SER A 154 27.17 10.95 15.94
C SER A 154 27.31 10.88 14.43
N ALA A 155 26.22 11.15 13.68
CA ALA A 155 26.24 11.17 12.22
C ALA A 155 27.16 12.26 11.64
N ALA A 156 27.21 13.43 12.28
CA ALA A 156 28.07 14.55 11.88
C ALA A 156 29.50 14.48 12.46
N GLY A 157 29.84 13.47 13.27
CA GLY A 157 31.16 13.32 13.88
C GLY A 157 31.53 14.42 14.88
N MET A 158 30.56 14.97 15.60
CA MET A 158 30.74 16.10 16.52
C MET A 158 30.19 15.82 17.92
N HIS A 159 30.45 16.72 18.87
CA HIS A 159 29.97 16.54 20.24
C HIS A 159 28.46 16.86 20.33
N PRO A 160 27.66 16.12 21.12
CA PRO A 160 26.21 16.36 21.25
C PRO A 160 25.84 17.78 21.67
N LEU A 161 26.67 18.42 22.50
CA LEU A 161 26.48 19.81 22.91
C LEU A 161 26.63 20.78 21.72
N ASP A 162 27.58 20.51 20.81
CA ASP A 162 27.78 21.32 19.62
C ASP A 162 26.59 21.18 18.65
N ALA A 163 25.94 20.01 18.63
CA ALA A 163 24.74 19.78 17.83
C ALA A 163 23.54 20.58 18.35
N LEU A 164 23.38 20.64 19.66
CA LEU A 164 22.37 21.48 20.30
C LEU A 164 22.63 22.95 20.01
N GLN A 165 23.86 23.42 20.19
CA GLN A 165 24.23 24.81 19.92
C GLN A 165 23.97 25.19 18.46
N ARG A 166 24.38 24.36 17.50
CA ARG A 166 24.08 24.62 16.08
C ARG A 166 22.59 24.60 15.76
N ARG A 167 21.81 23.74 16.42
CA ARG A 167 20.35 23.75 16.25
C ARG A 167 19.74 25.07 16.75
N GLU A 168 20.17 25.57 17.90
CA GLU A 168 19.68 26.83 18.46
C GLU A 168 20.14 28.04 17.61
N ASP A 169 21.41 28.05 17.21
CA ASP A 169 22.03 29.17 16.51
C ASP A 169 21.67 29.24 15.02
N GLU A 170 21.69 28.09 14.31
CA GLU A 170 21.60 28.03 12.84
C GLU A 170 20.19 27.64 12.34
N PHE A 171 19.32 27.06 13.18
CA PHE A 171 17.95 26.68 12.81
C PHE A 171 16.90 27.62 13.41
N CYS A 172 16.66 27.57 14.73
CA CYS A 172 15.69 28.44 15.40
C CYS A 172 15.94 28.46 16.92
N GLY A 173 16.20 29.64 17.49
CA GLY A 173 16.44 29.79 18.92
C GLY A 173 15.18 29.69 19.79
N GLY A 174 13.99 29.77 19.19
CA GLY A 174 12.70 29.69 19.90
C GLY A 174 12.18 28.27 20.13
N MET A 175 12.82 27.25 19.54
CA MET A 175 12.38 25.85 19.61
C MET A 175 13.21 25.03 20.59
N ASN A 176 12.60 24.01 21.17
CA ASN A 176 13.31 23.10 22.06
C ASN A 176 14.29 22.21 21.26
N ALA A 177 15.58 22.54 21.30
CA ALA A 177 16.63 21.83 20.58
C ALA A 177 16.80 20.36 20.99
N ARG A 178 16.25 19.97 22.16
CA ARG A 178 16.30 18.59 22.68
C ARG A 178 15.20 17.69 22.11
N ALA A 179 14.17 18.25 21.48
CA ALA A 179 13.08 17.45 20.91
C ALA A 179 13.51 16.77 19.59
N SER A 180 12.85 15.65 19.26
CA SER A 180 12.96 14.99 17.96
C SER A 180 11.99 15.64 16.97
N PHE A 181 12.48 15.93 15.77
CA PHE A 181 11.70 16.48 14.66
C PHE A 181 11.73 15.57 13.43
N LEU A 182 12.01 14.29 13.66
CA LEU A 182 12.08 13.30 12.58
C LEU A 182 10.73 13.22 11.84
N GLY A 183 10.78 13.32 10.51
CA GLY A 183 9.59 13.27 9.65
C GLY A 183 8.86 14.61 9.48
N TRP A 184 9.35 15.71 10.08
CA TRP A 184 8.70 17.01 9.95
C TRP A 184 8.92 17.61 8.56
N THR A 185 7.87 18.20 7.99
CA THR A 185 7.93 18.97 6.73
C THR A 185 7.97 20.47 7.01
N ALA A 186 8.24 21.29 5.99
CA ALA A 186 8.20 22.75 6.13
C ALA A 186 6.82 23.25 6.64
N LEU A 187 5.73 22.57 6.28
CA LEU A 187 4.38 22.91 6.72
C LEU A 187 4.15 22.62 8.21
N HIS A 188 4.80 21.60 8.79
CA HIS A 188 4.76 21.36 10.24
C HIS A 188 5.38 22.55 11.01
N TYR A 189 6.48 23.09 10.48
CA TYR A 189 7.13 24.26 11.06
C TYR A 189 6.31 25.54 10.92
N ALA A 190 5.71 25.78 9.75
CA ALA A 190 4.82 26.92 9.54
C ALA A 190 3.59 26.86 10.48
N ALA A 191 3.04 25.67 10.70
CA ALA A 191 1.94 25.46 11.65
C ALA A 191 2.35 25.75 13.10
N LEU A 192 3.53 25.27 13.53
CA LEU A 192 4.06 25.52 14.87
C LEU A 192 4.38 27.00 15.11
N ALA A 193 4.94 27.67 14.10
CA ALA A 193 5.24 29.10 14.13
C ALA A 193 4.00 29.99 14.00
N ASP A 194 2.83 29.41 13.68
CA ASP A 194 1.57 30.10 13.39
C ASP A 194 1.69 31.14 12.25
N SER A 195 2.53 30.83 11.25
CA SER A 195 2.78 31.68 10.10
C SER A 195 1.75 31.42 9.00
N HIS A 196 0.72 32.26 8.93
CA HIS A 196 -0.33 32.15 7.92
C HIS A 196 0.24 32.26 6.49
N ASP A 197 1.11 33.23 6.24
CA ASP A 197 1.60 33.53 4.89
C ASP A 197 2.61 32.50 4.38
N ALA A 198 3.42 31.93 5.28
CA ALA A 198 4.33 30.84 4.92
C ALA A 198 3.53 29.54 4.66
N ALA A 199 2.52 29.24 5.49
CA ALA A 199 1.65 28.09 5.27
C ALA A 199 0.87 28.21 3.96
N ALA A 200 0.35 29.40 3.63
CA ALA A 200 -0.31 29.67 2.36
C ALA A 200 0.63 29.43 1.18
N ALA A 201 1.83 30.00 1.21
CA ALA A 201 2.82 29.82 0.14
C ALA A 201 3.23 28.35 -0.06
N LEU A 202 3.38 27.59 1.02
CA LEU A 202 3.71 26.16 0.96
C LEU A 202 2.55 25.35 0.34
N LEU A 203 1.31 25.65 0.73
CA LEU A 203 0.14 24.94 0.21
C LEU A 203 -0.15 25.28 -1.26
N ASP A 204 0.04 26.53 -1.66
CA ASP A 204 -0.03 26.96 -3.07
C ASP A 204 1.05 26.25 -3.92
N ALA A 205 2.20 25.94 -3.32
CA ALA A 205 3.27 25.17 -3.95
C ALA A 205 3.03 23.66 -3.97
N GLY A 206 1.89 23.18 -3.45
CA GLY A 206 1.53 21.77 -3.43
C GLY A 206 2.08 20.98 -2.24
N ALA A 207 2.45 21.62 -1.14
CA ALA A 207 2.80 20.93 0.10
C ALA A 207 1.65 20.01 0.57
N ASP A 208 1.99 18.86 1.16
CA ASP A 208 1.00 17.94 1.70
C ASP A 208 0.52 18.32 3.11
N PRO A 209 -0.74 18.80 3.27
CA PRO A 209 -1.30 19.11 4.57
C PRO A 209 -1.64 17.85 5.39
N ALA A 210 -1.67 16.67 4.76
CA ALA A 210 -1.95 15.39 5.41
C ALA A 210 -0.68 14.60 5.77
N ALA A 211 0.52 15.14 5.49
CA ALA A 211 1.79 14.52 5.80
C ALA A 211 1.87 14.14 7.29
N ARG A 212 2.46 12.98 7.60
CA ARG A 212 2.61 12.48 8.98
C ARG A 212 4.07 12.46 9.40
N ASP A 213 4.34 12.92 10.62
CA ASP A 213 5.64 12.77 11.26
C ASP A 213 5.86 11.32 11.76
N HIS A 214 7.04 11.06 12.33
CA HIS A 214 7.37 9.75 12.94
C HIS A 214 6.43 9.32 14.08
N ALA A 215 5.70 10.27 14.70
CA ALA A 215 4.72 10.01 15.75
C ALA A 215 3.29 9.91 15.18
N GLY A 216 3.11 9.92 13.86
CA GLY A 216 1.83 9.83 13.17
C GLY A 216 0.99 11.12 13.18
N ARG A 217 1.54 12.25 13.65
CA ARG A 217 0.85 13.53 13.76
C ARG A 217 0.96 14.32 12.46
N ARG A 218 -0.16 14.97 12.08
CA ARG A 218 -0.27 15.90 10.95
C ARG A 218 0.12 17.34 11.35
N PRO A 219 0.47 18.23 10.41
CA PRO A 219 0.77 19.65 10.67
C PRO A 219 -0.30 20.35 11.51
N LEU A 220 -1.57 20.04 11.27
CA LEU A 220 -2.72 20.62 11.98
C LEU A 220 -2.65 20.46 13.51
N HIS A 221 -2.03 19.38 14.02
CA HIS A 221 -1.92 19.12 15.47
C HIS A 221 -0.93 20.06 16.17
N TYR A 222 -0.06 20.72 15.42
CA TYR A 222 0.93 21.67 15.95
C TYR A 222 0.46 23.12 15.84
N ALA A 223 -0.60 23.39 15.08
CA ALA A 223 -1.17 24.72 14.96
C ALA A 223 -1.89 25.12 16.26
N ARG A 224 -1.73 26.39 16.65
CA ARG A 224 -2.41 26.98 17.81
C ARG A 224 -3.93 26.87 17.65
N ASP A 225 -4.63 26.58 18.73
CA ASP A 225 -6.09 26.54 18.73
C ASP A 225 -6.66 27.94 18.39
N ALA A 226 -7.68 27.98 17.52
CA ALA A 226 -8.31 29.20 17.02
C ALA A 226 -7.38 30.17 16.24
N SER A 227 -6.39 29.66 15.50
CA SER A 227 -5.53 30.46 14.62
C SER A 227 -5.97 30.44 13.14
N PRO A 228 -5.74 31.52 12.37
CA PRO A 228 -6.09 31.56 10.94
C PRO A 228 -5.29 30.54 10.13
N THR A 229 -4.06 30.23 10.56
CA THR A 229 -3.20 29.21 9.96
C THR A 229 -3.83 27.82 10.07
N ARG A 230 -4.41 27.50 11.24
CA ARG A 230 -5.11 26.23 11.47
C ARG A 230 -6.29 26.07 10.53
N ASP A 231 -7.11 27.10 10.39
CA ASP A 231 -8.29 27.08 9.52
C ASP A 231 -7.90 26.94 8.03
N LEU A 232 -6.78 27.53 7.64
CA LEU A 232 -6.23 27.41 6.29
C LEU A 232 -5.74 25.98 6.02
N ILE A 233 -4.97 25.38 6.93
CA ILE A 233 -4.50 23.99 6.81
C ILE A 233 -5.69 23.03 6.79
N GLN A 234 -6.68 23.24 7.67
CA GLN A 234 -7.87 22.40 7.71
C GLN A 234 -8.69 22.46 6.43
N ARG A 235 -8.86 23.66 5.85
CA ARG A 235 -9.50 23.83 4.53
C ARG A 235 -8.69 23.15 3.42
N ALA A 236 -7.37 23.25 3.45
CA ALA A 236 -6.50 22.59 2.48
C ALA A 236 -6.56 21.05 2.57
N VAL A 237 -6.61 20.48 3.78
CA VAL A 237 -6.83 19.04 3.99
C VAL A 237 -8.15 18.62 3.36
N ARG A 238 -9.25 19.29 3.70
CA ARG A 238 -10.58 18.96 3.16
C ARG A 238 -10.62 19.05 1.65
N ARG A 239 -10.11 20.15 1.08
CA ARG A 239 -10.05 20.34 -0.37
C ARG A 239 -9.25 19.24 -1.07
N ARG A 240 -8.11 18.82 -0.52
CA ARG A 240 -7.33 17.70 -1.08
C ARG A 240 -8.06 16.38 -0.97
N GLU A 241 -8.70 16.11 0.17
CA GLU A 241 -9.49 14.89 0.37
C GLU A 241 -10.65 14.85 -0.64
N GLU A 242 -11.32 15.98 -0.89
CA GLU A 242 -12.37 16.15 -1.90
C GLU A 242 -11.84 15.99 -3.33
N GLU A 243 -10.74 16.65 -3.69
CA GLU A 243 -10.11 16.54 -5.02
C GLU A 243 -9.60 15.12 -5.28
N ALA A 244 -9.00 14.46 -4.28
CA ALA A 244 -8.56 13.07 -4.37
C ALA A 244 -9.75 12.12 -4.52
N ALA A 245 -10.84 12.35 -3.77
CA ALA A 245 -12.08 11.60 -3.90
C ALA A 245 -12.71 11.82 -5.29
N ALA A 246 -12.75 13.05 -5.79
CA ALA A 246 -13.27 13.39 -7.11
C ALA A 246 -12.43 12.78 -8.24
N ALA A 247 -11.10 12.85 -8.15
CA ALA A 247 -10.20 12.22 -9.11
C ALA A 247 -10.32 10.69 -9.07
N ALA A 248 -10.45 10.08 -7.89
CA ALA A 248 -10.73 8.65 -7.76
C ALA A 248 -12.07 8.27 -8.38
N ALA A 249 -13.12 9.07 -8.17
CA ALA A 249 -14.43 8.88 -8.78
C ALA A 249 -14.37 9.03 -10.31
N GLU A 250 -13.61 10.00 -10.83
CA GLU A 250 -13.40 10.18 -12.27
C GLU A 250 -12.61 9.01 -12.88
N GLU A 251 -11.59 8.51 -12.20
CA GLU A 251 -10.85 7.31 -12.59
C GLU A 251 -11.78 6.09 -12.70
N ARG A 252 -12.65 5.90 -11.71
CA ARG A 252 -13.68 4.85 -11.70
C ARG A 252 -14.72 5.03 -12.81
N ARG A 253 -15.11 6.26 -13.13
CA ARG A 253 -15.98 6.57 -14.29
C ARG A 253 -15.29 6.22 -15.61
N ARG A 254 -13.99 6.50 -15.74
CA ARG A 254 -13.20 6.24 -16.95
C ARG A 254 -12.97 4.74 -17.18
N PHE A 255 -12.87 3.95 -16.11
CA PHE A 255 -12.69 2.50 -16.18
C PHE A 255 -13.85 1.76 -15.51
N PRO A 256 -14.89 1.36 -16.28
CA PRO A 256 -16.08 0.74 -15.70
C PRO A 256 -15.71 -0.52 -14.90
N LEU A 257 -16.28 -0.61 -13.70
CA LEU A 257 -16.10 -1.71 -12.75
C LEU A 257 -16.19 -3.09 -13.43
N GLU A 258 -17.12 -3.28 -14.36
CA GLU A 258 -17.29 -4.54 -15.08
C GLU A 258 -16.04 -4.93 -15.88
N ARG A 259 -15.35 -3.96 -16.51
CA ARG A 259 -14.12 -4.24 -17.27
C ARG A 259 -13.00 -4.71 -16.36
N ARG A 260 -12.84 -4.09 -15.19
CA ARG A 260 -11.83 -4.51 -14.20
C ARG A 260 -12.15 -5.88 -13.61
N LEU A 261 -13.42 -6.11 -13.23
CA LEU A 261 -13.84 -7.42 -12.70
C LEU A 261 -13.66 -8.55 -13.73
N LYS A 262 -13.95 -8.29 -15.01
CA LYS A 262 -13.76 -9.26 -16.11
C LYS A 262 -12.30 -9.66 -16.37
N GLN A 263 -11.33 -8.85 -15.94
CA GLN A 263 -9.91 -9.23 -16.06
C GLN A 263 -9.54 -10.38 -15.12
N TYR A 264 -10.22 -10.49 -13.97
CA TYR A 264 -9.93 -11.46 -12.93
C TYR A 264 -10.96 -12.58 -12.84
N ILE A 265 -12.21 -12.31 -13.24
CA ILE A 265 -13.33 -13.23 -13.12
C ILE A 265 -13.72 -13.71 -14.50
N VAL A 266 -13.62 -15.03 -14.71
CA VAL A 266 -14.02 -15.69 -15.94
C VAL A 266 -15.52 -16.02 -15.87
N GLY A 267 -16.28 -15.64 -16.90
CA GLY A 267 -17.72 -15.88 -16.95
C GLY A 267 -18.50 -14.99 -15.97
N GLN A 268 -19.63 -15.51 -15.48
CA GLN A 268 -20.51 -14.85 -14.48
C GLN A 268 -20.90 -13.40 -14.83
N ARG A 269 -21.07 -13.11 -16.13
CA ARG A 269 -21.31 -11.74 -16.63
C ARG A 269 -22.55 -11.10 -16.01
N ALA A 270 -23.62 -11.87 -15.81
CA ALA A 270 -24.84 -11.39 -15.17
C ALA A 270 -24.60 -10.99 -13.70
N ALA A 271 -23.85 -11.79 -12.94
CA ALA A 271 -23.50 -11.48 -11.56
C ALA A 271 -22.65 -10.20 -11.46
N ILE A 272 -21.63 -10.08 -12.32
CA ILE A 272 -20.77 -8.88 -12.41
C ILE A 272 -21.62 -7.64 -12.73
N HIS A 273 -22.54 -7.75 -13.70
CA HIS A 273 -23.40 -6.64 -14.10
C HIS A 273 -24.32 -6.17 -12.96
N THR A 274 -24.97 -7.11 -12.25
CA THR A 274 -25.83 -6.77 -11.10
C THR A 274 -25.06 -6.05 -10.00
N VAL A 275 -23.89 -6.58 -9.61
CA VAL A 275 -23.03 -5.96 -8.59
C VAL A 275 -22.56 -4.58 -9.05
N ALA A 276 -22.08 -4.47 -10.28
CA ALA A 276 -21.60 -3.20 -10.80
C ALA A 276 -22.70 -2.14 -10.92
N ALA A 277 -23.91 -2.53 -11.34
CA ALA A 277 -25.06 -1.62 -11.38
C ALA A 277 -25.46 -1.12 -9.98
N ALA A 278 -25.46 -1.99 -8.96
CA ALA A 278 -25.76 -1.61 -7.58
C ALA A 278 -24.69 -0.67 -6.98
N VAL A 279 -23.41 -0.99 -7.17
CA VAL A 279 -22.30 -0.14 -6.72
C VAL A 279 -22.34 1.23 -7.39
N ARG A 280 -22.60 1.29 -8.71
CA ARG A 280 -22.76 2.57 -9.42
C ARG A 280 -23.94 3.40 -8.93
N ARG A 281 -25.05 2.76 -8.54
CA ARG A 281 -26.18 3.48 -7.93
C ARG A 281 -25.76 4.12 -6.61
N LYS A 282 -25.03 3.39 -5.76
CA LYS A 282 -24.48 3.91 -4.50
C LYS A 282 -23.51 5.07 -4.74
N GLU A 283 -22.52 4.90 -5.62
CA GLU A 283 -21.52 5.94 -5.89
C GLU A 283 -22.09 7.24 -6.48
N ASN A 284 -23.23 7.17 -7.17
CA ASN A 284 -23.89 8.35 -7.74
C ASN A 284 -25.00 8.92 -6.82
N GLY A 285 -25.17 8.41 -5.60
CA GLY A 285 -26.19 8.88 -4.65
C GLY A 285 -27.64 8.53 -5.03
N TRP A 286 -27.83 7.46 -5.81
CA TRP A 286 -29.17 6.91 -6.15
C TRP A 286 -29.57 5.74 -5.26
N ALA A 287 -28.73 5.38 -4.29
CA ALA A 287 -29.03 4.42 -3.25
C ALA A 287 -29.41 5.17 -1.96
N ASP A 288 -29.96 4.44 -1.01
CA ASP A 288 -30.24 4.96 0.32
C ASP A 288 -28.92 5.16 1.09
N ASP A 289 -28.66 6.39 1.53
CA ASP A 289 -27.44 6.74 2.26
C ASP A 289 -27.50 6.31 3.75
N ASP A 290 -28.70 6.00 4.27
CA ASP A 290 -28.88 5.59 5.66
C ASP A 290 -28.64 4.09 5.88
N HIS A 291 -28.67 3.29 4.82
CA HIS A 291 -28.56 1.83 4.87
C HIS A 291 -27.37 1.33 4.06
N PRO A 292 -26.63 0.32 4.55
CA PRO A 292 -25.50 -0.22 3.81
C PRO A 292 -25.95 -1.05 2.61
N LEU A 293 -25.02 -1.28 1.67
CA LEU A 293 -25.33 -2.07 0.47
C LEU A 293 -25.10 -3.55 0.77
N VAL A 294 -26.16 -4.35 0.68
CA VAL A 294 -26.20 -5.76 1.06
C VAL A 294 -26.49 -6.62 -0.16
N PHE A 295 -25.60 -7.58 -0.42
CA PHE A 295 -25.72 -8.58 -1.48
C PHE A 295 -25.89 -9.98 -0.91
N LEU A 296 -26.72 -10.80 -1.56
CA LEU A 296 -26.78 -12.24 -1.31
C LEU A 296 -26.36 -13.01 -2.55
N PHE A 297 -25.22 -13.69 -2.48
CA PHE A 297 -24.62 -14.50 -3.55
C PHE A 297 -25.07 -15.95 -3.42
N LEU A 298 -25.80 -16.45 -4.42
CA LEU A 298 -26.35 -17.80 -4.47
C LEU A 298 -25.73 -18.62 -5.59
N GLY A 299 -25.48 -19.90 -5.32
CA GLY A 299 -25.05 -20.90 -6.29
C GLY A 299 -24.18 -21.98 -5.66
N SER A 300 -23.69 -22.94 -6.43
CA SER A 300 -22.82 -24.02 -5.96
C SER A 300 -21.49 -23.53 -5.36
N SER A 301 -20.80 -24.40 -4.61
CA SER A 301 -19.45 -24.11 -4.13
C SER A 301 -18.43 -24.06 -5.28
N GLY A 302 -17.38 -23.25 -5.14
CA GLY A 302 -16.27 -23.18 -6.09
C GLY A 302 -16.53 -22.40 -7.40
N ILE A 303 -17.71 -21.77 -7.57
CA ILE A 303 -18.06 -21.04 -8.80
C ILE A 303 -17.61 -19.57 -8.84
N GLY A 304 -16.93 -19.09 -7.79
CA GLY A 304 -16.34 -17.73 -7.75
C GLY A 304 -17.10 -16.67 -6.95
N LYS A 305 -18.02 -17.05 -6.05
CA LYS A 305 -18.74 -16.13 -5.15
C LYS A 305 -17.78 -15.27 -4.30
N THR A 306 -16.87 -15.94 -3.59
CA THR A 306 -15.86 -15.32 -2.73
C THR A 306 -14.86 -14.47 -3.52
N GLU A 307 -14.48 -14.93 -4.72
CA GLU A 307 -13.57 -14.18 -5.58
C GLU A 307 -14.21 -12.88 -6.08
N LEU A 308 -15.50 -12.87 -6.44
CA LEU A 308 -16.18 -11.63 -6.83
C LEU A 308 -16.16 -10.59 -5.70
N ALA A 309 -16.44 -11.00 -4.46
CA ALA A 309 -16.38 -10.10 -3.30
C ALA A 309 -14.96 -9.55 -3.06
N LYS A 310 -13.95 -10.41 -3.20
CA LYS A 310 -12.55 -10.02 -3.05
C LYS A 310 -12.10 -9.04 -4.13
N GLN A 311 -12.47 -9.27 -5.39
CA GLN A 311 -12.14 -8.34 -6.48
C GLN A 311 -12.90 -7.02 -6.34
N LEU A 312 -14.13 -7.03 -5.81
CA LEU A 312 -14.87 -5.81 -5.48
C LEU A 312 -14.14 -4.96 -4.42
N ALA A 313 -13.64 -5.59 -3.34
CA ALA A 313 -12.87 -4.91 -2.31
C ALA A 313 -11.59 -4.26 -2.88
N ARG A 314 -10.85 -5.02 -3.72
CA ARG A 314 -9.65 -4.51 -4.39
C ARG A 314 -9.93 -3.34 -5.30
N TYR A 315 -11.04 -3.38 -6.03
CA TYR A 315 -11.46 -2.28 -6.90
C TYR A 315 -11.73 -0.99 -6.10
N MET A 316 -12.45 -1.10 -4.98
CA MET A 316 -12.85 0.07 -4.20
C MET A 316 -11.69 0.71 -3.46
N HIS A 317 -10.79 -0.13 -2.92
CA HIS A 317 -9.79 0.27 -1.94
C HIS A 317 -8.33 0.09 -2.39
N LYS A 318 -8.09 -0.11 -3.70
CA LYS A 318 -6.75 -0.19 -4.31
C LYS A 318 -5.81 -1.18 -3.58
N ASP A 319 -6.26 -2.43 -3.44
CA ASP A 319 -5.52 -3.56 -2.81
C ASP A 319 -5.17 -3.43 -1.31
N ASP A 320 -5.85 -2.57 -0.56
CA ASP A 320 -5.62 -2.48 0.88
C ASP A 320 -6.07 -3.76 1.63
N PRO A 321 -5.20 -4.40 2.43
CA PRO A 321 -5.52 -5.63 3.15
C PRO A 321 -6.65 -5.46 4.18
N ALA A 322 -6.81 -4.27 4.77
CA ALA A 322 -7.87 -4.01 5.75
C ALA A 322 -9.23 -3.71 5.09
N ALA A 323 -9.31 -3.70 3.75
CA ALA A 323 -10.53 -3.44 3.00
C ALA A 323 -11.45 -4.65 2.83
N PHE A 324 -10.91 -5.85 2.98
CA PHE A 324 -11.64 -7.09 2.79
C PHE A 324 -11.70 -7.87 4.09
N ILE A 325 -12.88 -7.89 4.70
CA ILE A 325 -13.12 -8.62 5.95
C ILE A 325 -13.86 -9.89 5.57
N ARG A 326 -13.29 -11.06 5.88
CA ARG A 326 -13.95 -12.35 5.65
C ARG A 326 -14.27 -13.01 6.98
N LEU A 327 -15.52 -13.43 7.13
CA LEU A 327 -16.01 -14.16 8.28
C LEU A 327 -16.69 -15.44 7.79
N ASP A 328 -16.20 -16.58 8.26
CA ASP A 328 -16.80 -17.88 7.97
C ASP A 328 -17.96 -18.12 8.95
N MET A 329 -19.19 -18.19 8.44
CA MET A 329 -20.37 -18.38 9.29
C MET A 329 -20.51 -19.80 9.82
N SER A 330 -19.73 -20.75 9.29
CA SER A 330 -19.61 -22.09 9.87
C SER A 330 -18.95 -22.09 11.26
N GLU A 331 -18.21 -21.03 11.62
CA GLU A 331 -17.64 -20.83 12.97
C GLU A 331 -18.63 -20.21 13.98
N TYR A 332 -19.86 -19.90 13.54
CA TYR A 332 -20.89 -19.24 14.35
C TYR A 332 -22.19 -20.05 14.39
N GLN A 333 -22.04 -21.38 14.49
CA GLN A 333 -23.17 -22.31 14.56
C GLN A 333 -23.82 -22.32 15.94
N GLU A 334 -23.04 -22.03 16.98
CA GLU A 334 -23.48 -22.09 18.37
C GLU A 334 -23.78 -20.70 18.95
N LYS A 335 -24.74 -20.64 19.89
CA LYS A 335 -25.18 -19.38 20.50
C LYS A 335 -24.06 -18.57 21.18
N HIS A 336 -23.11 -19.26 21.80
CA HIS A 336 -22.01 -18.60 22.53
C HIS A 336 -20.92 -18.05 21.59
N GLU A 337 -20.87 -18.51 20.34
CA GLU A 337 -19.94 -18.02 19.31
C GLU A 337 -20.37 -16.65 18.77
N VAL A 338 -21.67 -16.32 18.84
CA VAL A 338 -22.23 -15.02 18.44
C VAL A 338 -21.56 -13.87 19.19
N ALA A 339 -21.23 -14.07 20.47
CA ALA A 339 -20.51 -13.07 21.27
C ALA A 339 -19.11 -12.76 20.71
N LYS A 340 -18.47 -13.67 19.96
CA LYS A 340 -17.17 -13.40 19.32
C LYS A 340 -17.30 -12.40 18.15
N LEU A 341 -18.48 -12.34 17.51
CA LEU A 341 -18.72 -11.47 16.36
C LEU A 341 -18.77 -9.99 16.76
N ILE A 342 -19.55 -9.67 17.80
CA ILE A 342 -19.83 -8.30 18.28
C ILE A 342 -19.09 -7.93 19.56
N GLY A 343 -18.62 -8.90 20.33
CA GLY A 343 -17.98 -8.69 21.64
C GLY A 343 -18.85 -9.24 22.77
N ALA A 344 -18.19 -9.79 23.79
CA ALA A 344 -18.87 -10.24 24.99
C ALA A 344 -19.43 -9.03 25.77
N PRO A 345 -20.61 -9.15 26.41
CA PRO A 345 -21.17 -8.09 27.24
C PRO A 345 -20.32 -7.82 28.50
N PRO A 346 -20.51 -6.67 29.17
CA PRO A 346 -19.77 -6.33 30.38
C PRO A 346 -19.90 -7.40 31.45
N GLY A 347 -18.77 -7.84 32.03
CA GLY A 347 -18.72 -8.86 33.07
C GLY A 347 -18.42 -10.29 32.58
N TYR A 348 -18.26 -10.51 31.27
CA TYR A 348 -17.82 -11.78 30.69
C TYR A 348 -16.36 -11.72 30.20
N VAL A 349 -15.68 -12.88 30.23
CA VAL A 349 -14.29 -13.01 29.74
C VAL A 349 -14.24 -12.64 28.26
N GLY A 350 -13.32 -11.75 27.87
CA GLY A 350 -13.19 -11.26 26.49
C GLY A 350 -13.90 -9.92 26.20
N HIS A 351 -14.57 -9.32 27.19
CA HIS A 351 -15.20 -8.00 27.05
C HIS A 351 -14.20 -6.89 26.65
N GLU A 352 -12.94 -6.97 27.08
CA GLU A 352 -11.94 -5.95 26.74
C GLU A 352 -11.42 -6.03 25.30
N GLU A 353 -11.57 -7.18 24.63
CA GLU A 353 -11.02 -7.39 23.29
C GLU A 353 -11.94 -6.87 22.18
N GLY A 354 -13.25 -6.71 22.43
CA GLY A 354 -14.24 -6.34 21.41
C GLY A 354 -14.50 -7.45 20.39
N GLY A 355 -15.58 -7.34 19.60
CA GLY A 355 -15.94 -8.31 18.57
C GLY A 355 -14.97 -8.37 17.38
N GLN A 356 -14.94 -9.49 16.66
CA GLN A 356 -14.16 -9.61 15.42
C GLN A 356 -14.66 -8.64 14.33
N LEU A 357 -15.98 -8.57 14.14
CA LEU A 357 -16.59 -7.69 13.13
C LEU A 357 -16.49 -6.23 13.56
N THR A 358 -16.78 -5.93 14.83
CA THR A 358 -16.73 -4.56 15.36
C THR A 358 -15.32 -3.99 15.32
N ARG A 359 -14.29 -4.76 15.68
CA ARG A 359 -12.89 -4.31 15.55
C ARG A 359 -12.49 -4.04 14.11
N ALA A 360 -12.85 -4.94 13.19
CA ALA A 360 -12.48 -4.79 11.79
C ALA A 360 -13.17 -3.57 11.15
N LEU A 361 -14.46 -3.36 11.43
CA LEU A 361 -15.20 -2.18 10.98
C LEU A 361 -14.77 -0.89 11.68
N ALA A 362 -14.28 -0.97 12.93
CA ALA A 362 -13.70 0.19 13.61
C ALA A 362 -12.37 0.64 12.99
N GLN A 363 -11.63 -0.26 12.34
CA GLN A 363 -10.44 0.09 11.56
C GLN A 363 -10.82 0.68 10.20
N ARG A 364 -11.83 0.11 9.55
CA ARG A 364 -12.37 0.60 8.28
C ARG A 364 -13.88 0.46 8.19
N ALA A 365 -14.58 1.58 8.25
CA ALA A 365 -16.04 1.64 8.21
C ALA A 365 -16.65 1.41 6.81
N ASP A 366 -15.88 1.63 5.73
CA ASP A 366 -16.28 1.48 4.33
C ASP A 366 -15.76 0.17 3.69
N ALA A 367 -15.41 -0.82 4.52
CA ALA A 367 -14.90 -2.11 4.08
C ALA A 367 -15.95 -2.96 3.33
N VAL A 368 -15.45 -3.90 2.53
CA VAL A 368 -16.27 -4.99 1.97
C VAL A 368 -16.20 -6.18 2.94
N VAL A 369 -17.34 -6.51 3.53
CA VAL A 369 -17.49 -7.59 4.52
C VAL A 369 -18.14 -8.79 3.85
N LEU A 370 -17.44 -9.92 3.83
CA LEU A 370 -17.92 -11.19 3.32
C LEU A 370 -18.33 -12.11 4.47
N PHE A 371 -19.63 -12.42 4.55
CA PHE A 371 -20.17 -13.49 5.37
C PHE A 371 -20.29 -14.76 4.52
N ASP A 372 -19.34 -15.68 4.68
CA ASP A 372 -19.29 -16.92 3.90
C ASP A 372 -20.21 -17.98 4.53
N GLU A 373 -20.98 -18.71 3.71
CA GLU A 373 -21.88 -19.79 4.13
C GLU A 373 -22.93 -19.39 5.19
N VAL A 374 -23.60 -18.24 4.99
CA VAL A 374 -24.56 -17.67 5.96
C VAL A 374 -25.73 -18.60 6.31
N ASP A 375 -26.02 -19.61 5.47
CA ASP A 375 -27.04 -20.62 5.76
C ASP A 375 -26.68 -21.58 6.92
N LYS A 376 -25.41 -21.61 7.34
CA LYS A 376 -24.91 -22.38 8.48
C LYS A 376 -24.93 -21.62 9.80
N ALA A 377 -25.09 -20.30 9.76
CA ALA A 377 -25.05 -19.46 10.95
C ALA A 377 -26.21 -19.77 11.91
N HIS A 378 -25.97 -19.56 13.22
CA HIS A 378 -27.03 -19.56 14.22
C HIS A 378 -28.06 -18.42 13.96
N PRO A 379 -29.37 -18.62 14.21
CA PRO A 379 -30.39 -17.58 14.02
C PRO A 379 -30.14 -16.27 14.78
N ASP A 380 -29.45 -16.32 15.92
CA ASP A 380 -29.08 -15.12 16.68
C ASP A 380 -28.08 -14.23 15.92
N VAL A 381 -27.19 -14.82 15.10
CA VAL A 381 -26.29 -14.05 14.21
C VAL A 381 -27.11 -13.25 13.20
N LEU A 382 -28.12 -13.88 12.59
CA LEU A 382 -29.00 -13.21 11.63
C LEU A 382 -29.77 -12.05 12.26
N THR A 383 -30.06 -12.13 13.57
CA THR A 383 -30.70 -11.03 14.31
C THR A 383 -29.78 -9.82 14.40
N VAL A 384 -28.50 -10.04 14.71
CA VAL A 384 -27.49 -8.98 14.76
C VAL A 384 -27.27 -8.38 13.37
N LEU A 385 -27.20 -9.21 12.33
CA LEU A 385 -27.07 -8.75 10.95
C LEU A 385 -28.29 -7.94 10.48
N LEU A 386 -29.50 -8.32 10.91
CA LEU A 386 -30.71 -7.56 10.60
C LEU A 386 -30.62 -6.13 11.17
N GLN A 387 -30.24 -5.99 12.44
CA GLN A 387 -30.05 -4.67 13.05
C GLN A 387 -28.98 -3.86 12.30
N LEU A 388 -27.88 -4.50 11.91
CA LEU A 388 -26.81 -3.87 11.16
C LEU A 388 -27.28 -3.35 9.79
N PHE A 389 -28.09 -4.14 9.08
CA PHE A 389 -28.62 -3.76 7.76
C PHE A 389 -29.72 -2.70 7.87
N ASP A 390 -30.42 -2.61 8.99
CA ASP A 390 -31.49 -1.65 9.24
C ASP A 390 -30.96 -0.29 9.71
N GLU A 391 -30.01 -0.28 10.65
CA GLU A 391 -29.54 0.95 11.28
C GLU A 391 -28.23 1.47 10.65
N GLY A 392 -27.57 0.65 9.82
CA GLY A 392 -26.24 0.94 9.27
C GLY A 392 -25.18 1.13 10.36
N ARG A 393 -25.43 0.58 11.55
CA ARG A 393 -24.64 0.79 12.76
C ARG A 393 -24.53 -0.49 13.57
N LEU A 394 -23.41 -0.64 14.27
CA LEU A 394 -23.16 -1.76 15.16
C LEU A 394 -22.66 -1.25 16.50
N THR A 395 -23.15 -1.83 17.60
CA THR A 395 -22.67 -1.50 18.94
C THR A 395 -21.72 -2.62 19.41
N ASP A 396 -20.49 -2.25 19.76
CA ASP A 396 -19.51 -3.17 20.33
C ASP A 396 -19.90 -3.55 21.78
N GLY A 397 -19.34 -4.65 22.30
CA GLY A 397 -19.59 -5.10 23.68
C GLY A 397 -19.35 -4.03 24.77
N LYS A 398 -18.51 -3.03 24.47
CA LYS A 398 -18.20 -1.86 25.33
C LYS A 398 -19.22 -0.71 25.23
N GLY A 399 -20.25 -0.83 24.38
CA GLY A 399 -21.19 0.25 24.09
C GLY A 399 -20.68 1.28 23.07
N LYS A 400 -19.56 1.01 22.39
CA LYS A 400 -19.07 1.90 21.33
C LYS A 400 -19.88 1.68 20.05
N LEU A 401 -20.50 2.75 19.56
CA LEU A 401 -21.23 2.75 18.29
C LEU A 401 -20.26 2.88 17.11
N ILE A 402 -20.42 2.04 16.10
CA ILE A 402 -19.65 2.04 14.86
C ILE A 402 -20.63 2.24 13.71
N GLU A 403 -20.47 3.33 12.97
CA GLU A 403 -21.25 3.61 11.76
C GLU A 403 -20.59 2.93 10.56
N CYS A 404 -21.38 2.21 9.77
CA CYS A 404 -20.92 1.41 8.63
C CYS A 404 -21.89 1.50 7.45
N LYS A 405 -22.54 2.67 7.28
CA LYS A 405 -23.43 2.98 6.14
C LYS A 405 -22.73 2.85 4.79
N ASP A 406 -21.45 3.22 4.73
CA ASP A 406 -20.66 3.11 3.50
C ASP A 406 -20.15 1.70 3.19
N ALA A 407 -20.20 0.78 4.16
CA ALA A 407 -19.78 -0.60 3.96
C ALA A 407 -20.63 -1.33 2.90
N ILE A 408 -20.01 -2.35 2.30
CA ILE A 408 -20.69 -3.31 1.44
C ILE A 408 -20.65 -4.68 2.10
N PHE A 409 -21.82 -5.22 2.37
CA PHE A 409 -21.98 -6.55 2.92
C PHE A 409 -22.28 -7.54 1.80
N VAL A 410 -21.49 -8.60 1.71
CA VAL A 410 -21.70 -9.70 0.78
C VAL A 410 -21.93 -10.96 1.61
N MET A 411 -23.07 -11.60 1.42
CA MET A 411 -23.37 -12.89 2.02
C MET A 411 -23.27 -13.97 0.94
N THR A 412 -22.62 -15.09 1.21
CA THR A 412 -22.64 -16.26 0.32
C THR A 412 -23.53 -17.34 0.91
N SER A 413 -24.24 -18.05 0.05
CA SER A 413 -24.96 -19.25 0.46
C SER A 413 -24.97 -20.28 -0.66
N ASN A 414 -25.01 -21.55 -0.25
CA ASN A 414 -25.20 -22.70 -1.15
C ASN A 414 -26.69 -23.12 -1.24
N LEU A 415 -27.61 -22.33 -0.68
CA LEU A 415 -29.05 -22.58 -0.81
C LEU A 415 -29.51 -22.50 -2.27
N ALA A 416 -30.45 -23.36 -2.63
CA ALA A 416 -30.98 -23.51 -3.99
C ALA A 416 -29.91 -23.80 -5.06
N ALA A 417 -28.71 -24.26 -4.67
CA ALA A 417 -27.61 -24.47 -5.60
C ALA A 417 -27.94 -25.49 -6.69
N ASP A 418 -28.66 -26.57 -6.35
CA ASP A 418 -29.03 -27.62 -7.29
C ASP A 418 -30.06 -27.11 -8.31
N GLU A 419 -31.08 -26.38 -7.86
CA GLU A 419 -32.10 -25.77 -8.70
C GLU A 419 -31.49 -24.71 -9.63
N ILE A 420 -30.61 -23.85 -9.09
CA ILE A 420 -29.88 -22.84 -9.87
C ILE A 420 -28.96 -23.52 -10.90
N ALA A 421 -28.30 -24.62 -10.53
CA ALA A 421 -27.44 -25.35 -11.44
C ALA A 421 -28.22 -25.97 -12.60
N GLN A 422 -29.34 -26.65 -12.31
CA GLN A 422 -30.20 -27.25 -13.33
C GLN A 422 -30.77 -26.19 -14.28
N TYR A 423 -31.28 -25.09 -13.72
CA TYR A 423 -31.83 -23.99 -14.51
C TYR A 423 -30.74 -23.29 -15.35
N GLY A 424 -29.56 -23.07 -14.78
CA GLY A 424 -28.42 -22.50 -15.50
C GLY A 424 -27.96 -23.36 -16.67
N LEU A 425 -28.00 -24.70 -16.54
CA LEU A 425 -27.73 -25.60 -17.66
C LEU A 425 -28.78 -25.51 -18.76
N GLN A 426 -30.06 -25.34 -18.41
CA GLN A 426 -31.14 -25.13 -19.39
C GLN A 426 -30.94 -23.81 -20.16
N LEU A 427 -30.71 -22.71 -19.44
CA LEU A 427 -30.45 -21.39 -20.06
C LEU A 427 -29.27 -21.41 -21.03
N ARG A 428 -28.19 -22.12 -20.68
CA ARG A 428 -27.03 -22.27 -21.57
C ARG A 428 -27.37 -23.07 -22.83
N ARG A 429 -28.11 -24.17 -22.71
CA ARG A 429 -28.55 -24.96 -23.88
C ARG A 429 -29.43 -24.14 -24.82
N GLU A 430 -30.34 -23.36 -24.27
CA GLU A 430 -31.20 -22.46 -25.05
C GLU A 430 -30.37 -21.38 -25.76
N ALA A 431 -29.41 -20.77 -25.06
CA ALA A 431 -28.51 -19.79 -25.65
C ALA A 431 -27.62 -20.39 -26.76
N ASP A 432 -27.09 -21.61 -26.56
CA ASP A 432 -26.29 -22.32 -27.55
C ASP A 432 -27.12 -22.66 -28.80
N ALA A 433 -28.38 -23.10 -28.62
CA ALA A 433 -29.30 -23.38 -29.73
C ALA A 433 -29.65 -22.11 -30.52
N LEU A 434 -29.86 -20.99 -29.84
CA LEU A 434 -30.09 -19.68 -30.45
C LEU A 434 -28.84 -19.19 -31.21
N ALA A 435 -27.65 -19.37 -30.64
CA ALA A 435 -26.39 -19.02 -31.27
C ALA A 435 -26.14 -19.85 -32.54
N ALA A 436 -26.39 -21.17 -32.50
CA ALA A 436 -26.30 -22.04 -33.67
C ALA A 436 -27.26 -21.61 -34.80
N THR A 437 -28.49 -21.21 -34.44
CA THR A 437 -29.48 -20.71 -35.39
C THR A 437 -29.07 -19.37 -36.01
N ARG A 438 -28.40 -18.50 -35.25
CA ARG A 438 -27.88 -17.20 -35.73
C ARG A 438 -26.68 -17.36 -36.66
N ARG A 439 -25.76 -18.28 -36.35
CA ARG A 439 -24.60 -18.61 -37.20
C ARG A 439 -25.00 -19.15 -38.57
N GLY A 440 -26.11 -19.88 -38.67
CA GLY A 440 -26.66 -20.32 -39.95
C GLY A 440 -27.30 -19.21 -40.80
N LYS A 441 -27.46 -17.98 -40.29
CA LYS A 441 -28.21 -16.88 -40.93
C LYS A 441 -27.41 -15.62 -41.24
N ARG A 442 -26.20 -15.45 -40.72
CA ARG A 442 -25.39 -14.23 -40.90
C ARG A 442 -23.94 -14.56 -41.25
N GLU A 443 -23.59 -14.39 -42.52
CA GLU A 443 -22.22 -14.15 -42.97
C GLU A 443 -21.94 -12.65 -42.82
N GLY A 444 -21.29 -12.23 -41.72
CA GLY A 444 -20.97 -10.81 -41.51
C GLY A 444 -20.30 -10.55 -40.16
N GLU A 445 -19.19 -9.80 -40.22
CA GLU A 445 -18.31 -9.39 -39.11
C GLU A 445 -18.99 -8.35 -38.19
N GLU A 446 -19.94 -8.78 -37.36
CA GLU A 446 -20.32 -8.02 -36.16
C GLU A 446 -19.74 -8.76 -34.94
N GLU A 447 -19.02 -8.05 -34.06
CA GLU A 447 -18.48 -8.61 -32.80
C GLU A 447 -19.58 -9.40 -32.08
N GLU A 448 -19.47 -10.73 -32.02
CA GLU A 448 -20.39 -11.61 -31.30
C GLU A 448 -20.35 -11.23 -29.80
N GLN A 449 -21.14 -10.25 -29.39
CA GLN A 449 -21.37 -9.98 -27.97
C GLN A 449 -22.15 -11.18 -27.41
N GLU A 450 -21.46 -12.04 -26.65
CA GLU A 450 -22.11 -13.16 -25.98
C GLU A 450 -23.34 -12.65 -25.18
N PRO A 451 -24.50 -13.29 -25.33
CA PRO A 451 -25.70 -12.88 -24.63
C PRO A 451 -25.49 -12.98 -23.12
N THR A 452 -25.88 -11.94 -22.38
CA THR A 452 -25.97 -12.01 -20.93
C THR A 452 -27.12 -12.93 -20.54
N LEU A 453 -26.79 -14.04 -19.90
CA LEU A 453 -27.77 -15.00 -19.37
C LEU A 453 -28.44 -14.42 -18.13
N GLU A 454 -29.65 -13.89 -18.30
CA GLU A 454 -30.44 -13.38 -17.19
C GLU A 454 -31.39 -14.44 -16.65
N VAL A 455 -31.40 -14.60 -15.32
CA VAL A 455 -32.33 -15.49 -14.63
C VAL A 455 -33.73 -14.87 -14.66
N SER A 456 -34.71 -15.62 -15.18
CA SER A 456 -36.10 -15.15 -15.29
C SER A 456 -36.71 -14.82 -13.92
N ARG A 457 -37.53 -13.77 -13.84
CA ARG A 457 -38.27 -13.37 -12.63
C ARG A 457 -39.10 -14.51 -12.06
N HIS A 458 -39.74 -15.30 -12.93
CA HIS A 458 -40.56 -16.45 -12.53
C HIS A 458 -39.76 -17.48 -11.71
N PHE A 459 -38.52 -17.78 -12.12
CA PHE A 459 -37.66 -18.71 -11.40
C PHE A 459 -37.23 -18.14 -10.04
N LYS A 460 -36.88 -16.85 -9.99
CA LYS A 460 -36.50 -16.16 -8.76
C LYS A 460 -37.62 -16.22 -7.71
N ASP A 461 -38.84 -15.88 -8.12
CA ASP A 461 -39.97 -15.75 -7.21
C ASP A 461 -40.61 -17.07 -6.80
N ASN A 462 -40.67 -18.06 -7.71
CA ASN A 462 -41.39 -19.32 -7.46
C ASN A 462 -40.50 -20.46 -6.96
N VAL A 463 -39.20 -20.44 -7.27
CA VAL A 463 -38.27 -21.51 -6.89
C VAL A 463 -37.37 -21.05 -5.77
N VAL A 464 -36.61 -19.97 -5.99
CA VAL A 464 -35.56 -19.57 -5.05
C VAL A 464 -36.14 -18.91 -3.81
N ARG A 465 -37.05 -17.94 -3.97
CA ARG A 465 -37.59 -17.17 -2.84
C ARG A 465 -38.25 -18.05 -1.78
N PRO A 466 -39.06 -19.08 -2.11
CA PRO A 466 -39.62 -20.00 -1.11
C PRO A 466 -38.55 -20.80 -0.35
N ILE A 467 -37.45 -21.20 -1.01
CA ILE A 467 -36.34 -21.92 -0.37
C ILE A 467 -35.65 -21.00 0.66
N LEU A 468 -35.36 -19.76 0.27
CA LEU A 468 -34.75 -18.78 1.17
C LEU A 468 -35.64 -18.49 2.38
N LYS A 469 -36.94 -18.29 2.15
CA LYS A 469 -37.92 -18.06 3.23
C LYS A 469 -37.95 -19.20 4.25
N ARG A 470 -37.91 -20.45 3.79
CA ARG A 470 -37.90 -21.63 4.67
C ARG A 470 -36.64 -21.70 5.53
N GLN A 471 -35.48 -21.36 4.98
CA GLN A 471 -34.22 -21.43 5.72
C GLN A 471 -34.07 -20.27 6.72
N PHE A 472 -34.24 -19.03 6.27
CA PHE A 472 -34.01 -17.86 7.12
C PHE A 472 -35.15 -17.60 8.10
N ARG A 473 -36.35 -18.17 7.86
CA ARG A 473 -37.55 -18.11 8.73
C ARG A 473 -38.03 -16.71 9.12
N ARG A 474 -37.43 -15.67 8.55
CA ARG A 474 -37.70 -14.25 8.83
C ARG A 474 -37.77 -13.52 7.50
N ASP A 475 -38.99 -13.16 7.11
CA ASP A 475 -39.23 -12.43 5.86
C ASP A 475 -38.58 -11.03 5.87
N GLU A 476 -38.42 -10.45 7.07
CA GLU A 476 -37.75 -9.15 7.29
C GLU A 476 -36.31 -9.17 6.76
N PHE A 477 -35.57 -10.25 6.99
CA PHE A 477 -34.19 -10.37 6.57
C PHE A 477 -34.03 -10.30 5.05
N LEU A 478 -34.92 -10.95 4.30
CA LEU A 478 -34.91 -10.88 2.84
C LEU A 478 -35.31 -9.50 2.32
N GLY A 479 -36.10 -8.74 3.08
CA GLY A 479 -36.50 -7.37 2.72
C GLY A 479 -35.35 -6.35 2.81
N ARG A 480 -34.28 -6.67 3.54
CA ARG A 480 -33.12 -5.78 3.75
C ARG A 480 -31.97 -6.03 2.78
N ILE A 481 -32.06 -7.08 1.97
CA ILE A 481 -31.08 -7.38 0.94
C ILE A 481 -31.39 -6.54 -0.29
N ASN A 482 -30.44 -5.71 -0.75
CA ASN A 482 -30.65 -4.85 -1.90
C ASN A 482 -30.72 -5.67 -3.20
N GLU A 483 -29.81 -6.63 -3.39
CA GLU A 483 -29.73 -7.44 -4.60
C GLU A 483 -29.35 -8.89 -4.30
N ILE A 484 -30.10 -9.82 -4.89
CA ILE A 484 -29.76 -11.26 -4.90
C ILE A 484 -29.06 -11.58 -6.21
N VAL A 485 -27.83 -12.08 -6.10
CA VAL A 485 -26.94 -12.35 -7.22
C VAL A 485 -26.83 -13.86 -7.42
N TYR A 486 -27.16 -14.31 -8.64
CA TYR A 486 -27.17 -15.71 -9.02
C TYR A 486 -25.91 -16.06 -9.79
N PHE A 487 -25.18 -17.06 -9.31
CA PHE A 487 -24.01 -17.60 -10.00
C PHE A 487 -24.41 -18.90 -10.67
N LEU A 488 -24.21 -18.94 -11.99
CA LEU A 488 -24.58 -20.07 -12.82
C LEU A 488 -23.39 -21.05 -12.93
N PRO A 489 -23.63 -22.35 -13.16
CA PRO A 489 -22.55 -23.30 -13.44
C PRO A 489 -21.77 -22.87 -14.69
N PHE A 490 -20.47 -23.11 -14.70
CA PHE A 490 -19.60 -22.71 -15.81
C PHE A 490 -19.90 -23.49 -17.10
N SER A 491 -19.80 -22.81 -18.25
CA SER A 491 -19.76 -23.49 -19.55
C SER A 491 -18.41 -24.19 -19.76
N ARG A 492 -18.33 -25.07 -20.78
CA ARG A 492 -17.05 -25.71 -21.14
C ARG A 492 -16.00 -24.67 -21.56
N ALA A 493 -16.41 -23.64 -22.31
CA ALA A 493 -15.51 -22.57 -22.72
C ALA A 493 -15.01 -21.74 -21.53
N GLU A 494 -15.89 -21.40 -20.58
CA GLU A 494 -15.52 -20.68 -19.36
C GLU A 494 -14.57 -21.50 -18.47
N LEU A 495 -14.82 -22.81 -18.34
CA LEU A 495 -13.92 -23.71 -17.60
C LEU A 495 -12.52 -23.78 -18.23
N LEU A 496 -12.43 -23.86 -19.56
CA LEU A 496 -11.14 -23.86 -20.26
C LEU A 496 -10.37 -22.56 -20.03
N ALA A 497 -11.04 -21.41 -20.14
CA ALA A 497 -10.44 -20.11 -19.87
C ALA A 497 -10.00 -19.98 -18.40
N LEU A 498 -10.77 -20.51 -17.45
CA LEU A 498 -10.40 -20.54 -16.03
C LEU A 498 -9.15 -21.39 -15.79
N VAL A 499 -9.10 -22.61 -16.34
CA VAL A 499 -7.94 -23.51 -16.24
C VAL A 499 -6.70 -22.87 -16.86
N GLN A 500 -6.85 -22.24 -18.03
CA GLN A 500 -5.77 -21.53 -18.69
C GLN A 500 -5.23 -20.39 -17.82
N ALA A 501 -6.10 -19.57 -17.24
CA ALA A 501 -5.71 -18.48 -16.35
C ALA A 501 -5.01 -18.98 -15.09
N GLU A 502 -5.45 -20.11 -14.52
CA GLU A 502 -4.80 -20.74 -13.37
C GLU A 502 -3.41 -21.27 -13.74
N LEU A 503 -3.27 -22.01 -14.85
CA LEU A 503 -1.99 -22.49 -15.33
C LEU A 503 -0.99 -21.36 -15.61
N GLN A 504 -1.45 -20.25 -16.18
CA GLN A 504 -0.62 -19.06 -16.37
C GLN A 504 -0.13 -18.47 -15.04
N ARG A 505 -0.98 -18.42 -14.01
CA ARG A 505 -0.58 -17.99 -12.66
C ARG A 505 0.49 -18.91 -12.07
N TRP A 506 0.34 -20.22 -12.21
CA TRP A 506 1.35 -21.20 -11.79
C TRP A 506 2.65 -21.09 -12.59
N ALA A 507 2.55 -20.87 -13.90
CA ALA A 507 3.70 -20.63 -14.78
C ALA A 507 4.51 -19.40 -14.36
N ALA A 508 3.84 -18.29 -14.07
CA ALA A 508 4.48 -17.07 -13.58
C ALA A 508 5.20 -17.32 -12.24
N ARG A 509 4.55 -18.02 -11.30
CA ARG A 509 5.14 -18.37 -10.00
C ARG A 509 6.36 -19.28 -10.14
N ALA A 510 6.28 -20.30 -10.99
CA ALA A 510 7.38 -21.22 -11.27
C ALA A 510 8.57 -20.52 -11.92
N ARG A 511 8.31 -19.59 -12.85
CA ARG A 511 9.35 -18.76 -13.48
C ARG A 511 10.04 -17.85 -12.45
N GLN A 512 9.28 -17.22 -11.57
CA GLN A 512 9.81 -16.29 -10.57
C GLN A 512 10.62 -16.99 -9.48
N ARG A 513 10.15 -18.13 -8.96
CA ARG A 513 10.80 -18.84 -7.84
C ARG A 513 11.88 -19.83 -8.27
N HIS A 514 11.68 -20.49 -9.41
CA HIS A 514 12.49 -21.63 -9.82
C HIS A 514 13.14 -21.44 -11.20
N GLY A 515 12.90 -20.32 -11.89
CA GLY A 515 13.42 -20.10 -13.24
C GLY A 515 12.86 -21.07 -14.30
N MET A 516 11.78 -21.79 -13.97
CA MET A 516 11.23 -22.84 -14.82
C MET A 516 10.20 -22.26 -15.80
N LEU A 517 10.33 -22.62 -17.08
CA LEU A 517 9.33 -22.34 -18.10
C LEU A 517 8.38 -23.54 -18.21
N LEU A 518 7.09 -23.32 -17.90
CA LEU A 518 6.03 -24.31 -18.06
C LEU A 518 5.33 -24.11 -19.40
N LEU A 519 5.27 -25.17 -20.21
CA LEU A 519 4.57 -25.24 -21.49
C LEU A 519 3.58 -26.41 -21.48
N TRP A 520 2.38 -26.20 -22.02
CA TRP A 520 1.33 -27.22 -22.10
C TRP A 520 0.64 -27.19 -23.47
N GLU A 521 0.13 -28.35 -23.88
CA GLU A 521 -0.67 -28.52 -25.11
C GLU A 521 -2.16 -28.27 -24.81
N ASP A 522 -2.96 -27.93 -25.83
CA ASP A 522 -4.40 -27.62 -25.65
C ASP A 522 -5.20 -28.82 -25.13
N ASP A 523 -4.78 -30.05 -25.43
CA ASP A 523 -5.39 -31.27 -24.90
C ASP A 523 -5.29 -31.36 -23.37
N VAL A 524 -4.24 -30.77 -22.78
CA VAL A 524 -4.08 -30.70 -21.32
C VAL A 524 -5.15 -29.80 -20.72
N LEU A 525 -5.50 -28.70 -21.38
CA LEU A 525 -6.60 -27.83 -20.95
C LEU A 525 -7.93 -28.58 -20.96
N GLY A 526 -8.19 -29.33 -22.03
CA GLY A 526 -9.38 -30.18 -22.17
C GLY A 526 -9.49 -31.21 -21.05
N ALA A 527 -8.43 -31.97 -20.82
CA ALA A 527 -8.39 -33.01 -19.79
C ALA A 527 -8.59 -32.44 -18.37
N LEU A 528 -7.98 -31.28 -18.08
CA LEU A 528 -8.14 -30.61 -16.78
C LEU A 528 -9.56 -30.05 -16.60
N ALA A 529 -10.14 -29.44 -17.63
CA ALA A 529 -11.52 -28.92 -17.58
C ALA A 529 -12.55 -30.05 -17.37
N ASP A 530 -12.35 -31.20 -18.02
CA ASP A 530 -13.23 -32.36 -17.86
C ASP A 530 -13.02 -33.06 -16.50
N GLY A 531 -11.77 -33.10 -16.00
CA GLY A 531 -11.43 -33.61 -14.67
C GLY A 531 -12.02 -32.77 -13.52
N SER A 532 -12.12 -31.45 -13.71
CA SER A 532 -12.75 -30.55 -12.73
C SER A 532 -14.26 -30.77 -12.58
N ARG A 533 -14.95 -31.37 -13.56
CA ARG A 533 -16.36 -31.80 -13.39
C ARG A 533 -16.52 -32.90 -12.34
N PHE A 534 -15.46 -33.67 -12.06
CA PHE A 534 -15.48 -34.78 -11.09
C PHE A 534 -15.05 -34.38 -9.67
N LYS A 535 -14.52 -33.16 -9.45
CA LYS A 535 -13.91 -32.73 -8.17
C LYS A 535 -14.63 -31.57 -7.47
N THR A 536 -15.97 -31.53 -7.45
CA THR A 536 -16.70 -30.62 -6.54
C THR A 536 -17.08 -31.28 -5.21
N THR A 537 -16.66 -32.53 -4.95
CA THR A 537 -16.89 -33.19 -3.67
C THR A 537 -15.66 -34.03 -3.27
N LYS A 538 -15.07 -33.68 -2.13
CA LYS A 538 -14.07 -34.45 -1.35
C LYS A 538 -12.68 -34.64 -1.95
N TYR A 539 -11.74 -33.72 -1.69
CA TYR A 539 -10.30 -34.07 -1.56
C TYR A 539 -9.55 -33.06 -0.67
N ASP A 540 -9.88 -33.02 0.63
CA ASP A 540 -9.09 -32.33 1.67
C ASP A 540 -8.41 -33.32 2.66
N LYS A 541 -8.49 -34.64 2.44
CA LYS A 541 -8.03 -35.66 3.42
C LYS A 541 -7.11 -36.76 2.87
N LEU A 542 -6.51 -36.60 1.69
CA LEU A 542 -5.66 -37.65 1.09
C LEU A 542 -4.15 -37.32 1.13
N ASP A 543 -3.70 -36.67 2.20
CA ASP A 543 -2.41 -35.99 2.25
C ASP A 543 -1.27 -36.80 2.91
N GLN A 544 -1.47 -38.09 3.26
CA GLN A 544 -0.48 -38.81 4.10
C GLN A 544 -0.06 -40.21 3.64
N SER A 545 -0.81 -40.92 2.79
CA SER A 545 -0.51 -42.33 2.47
C SER A 545 0.41 -42.56 1.26
N THR A 546 0.67 -41.53 0.45
CA THR A 546 1.37 -41.63 -0.85
C THR A 546 2.89 -41.41 -0.78
N ALA A 547 3.43 -41.15 0.41
CA ALA A 547 4.86 -40.86 0.64
C ALA A 547 5.82 -42.02 0.28
N LEU A 548 5.35 -43.28 0.27
CA LEU A 548 6.21 -44.47 0.14
C LEU A 548 6.64 -44.81 -1.31
N ALA A 549 5.92 -44.33 -2.33
CA ALA A 549 6.19 -44.70 -3.73
C ALA A 549 7.30 -43.87 -4.41
N SER A 550 7.62 -42.69 -3.85
CA SER A 550 8.52 -41.70 -4.46
C SER A 550 10.02 -42.08 -4.39
N SER A 551 10.39 -43.04 -3.55
CA SER A 551 11.79 -43.50 -3.42
C SER A 551 12.33 -44.22 -4.66
N ARG A 552 11.45 -44.75 -5.53
CA ARG A 552 11.85 -45.54 -6.71
C ARG A 552 12.23 -44.70 -7.95
N ALA A 553 11.64 -43.52 -8.13
CA ALA A 553 11.83 -42.73 -9.35
C ALA A 553 13.14 -41.91 -9.39
N ARG A 554 13.72 -41.55 -8.23
CA ARG A 554 15.00 -40.84 -8.17
C ARG A 554 16.21 -41.64 -8.67
N ARG A 555 16.08 -42.97 -8.83
CA ARG A 555 17.16 -43.81 -9.37
C ARG A 555 17.28 -43.77 -10.90
N SER A 556 16.34 -43.17 -11.64
CA SER A 556 16.26 -43.33 -13.11
C SER A 556 16.71 -42.14 -13.97
N GLY A 557 17.16 -41.01 -13.38
CA GLY A 557 17.99 -39.98 -14.04
C GLY A 557 17.47 -39.34 -15.34
N ARG A 558 16.17 -39.03 -15.46
CA ARG A 558 15.53 -38.81 -16.77
C ARG A 558 15.04 -37.38 -17.12
N CYS A 559 15.48 -36.30 -16.47
CA CYS A 559 15.04 -34.93 -16.80
C CYS A 559 16.19 -33.89 -16.73
N ASP A 560 16.31 -33.04 -17.76
CA ASP A 560 17.20 -31.85 -17.80
C ASP A 560 16.56 -30.63 -17.09
N ASN A 561 17.42 -29.79 -16.51
CA ASN A 561 17.09 -28.79 -15.47
C ASN A 561 16.32 -27.52 -15.90
N SER A 562 15.86 -27.36 -17.14
CA SER A 562 15.39 -26.05 -17.63
C SER A 562 14.04 -26.03 -18.36
N THR A 563 13.46 -27.16 -18.77
CA THR A 563 12.19 -27.15 -19.52
C THR A 563 11.40 -28.43 -19.24
N LEU A 564 10.15 -28.29 -18.79
CA LEU A 564 9.25 -29.43 -18.55
C LEU A 564 8.05 -29.37 -19.51
N PRO A 565 7.99 -30.24 -20.53
CA PRO A 565 6.80 -30.40 -21.35
C PRO A 565 5.76 -31.28 -20.64
N VAL A 566 4.52 -30.81 -20.54
CA VAL A 566 3.37 -31.62 -20.08
C VAL A 566 2.66 -32.17 -21.32
N ARG A 567 2.85 -33.47 -21.61
CA ARG A 567 2.26 -34.17 -22.77
C ARG A 567 1.27 -35.26 -22.37
N THR A 568 0.25 -35.47 -23.20
CA THR A 568 -0.75 -36.53 -23.08
C THR A 568 -0.37 -37.77 -23.93
N GLY A 569 0.34 -38.74 -23.35
CA GLY A 569 0.46 -40.10 -23.90
C GLY A 569 -0.76 -40.97 -23.58
N ARG A 570 -1.25 -41.75 -24.54
CA ARG A 570 -2.35 -42.73 -24.39
C ARG A 570 -2.03 -43.78 -23.30
N GLN A 571 -2.39 -43.53 -22.05
CA GLN A 571 -2.57 -44.53 -20.98
C GLN A 571 -3.32 -43.91 -19.79
N ASN A 572 -3.94 -44.76 -18.97
CA ASN A 572 -5.02 -44.47 -18.01
C ASN A 572 -4.94 -43.14 -17.20
N PRO A 573 -6.07 -42.43 -16.99
CA PRO A 573 -6.14 -41.16 -16.25
C PRO A 573 -5.78 -41.25 -14.75
N ARG A 574 -5.54 -42.47 -14.22
CA ARG A 574 -5.07 -42.70 -12.84
C ARG A 574 -3.55 -42.49 -12.67
N GLU A 575 -2.76 -42.60 -13.74
CA GLU A 575 -1.30 -42.42 -13.67
C GLU A 575 -0.87 -40.95 -13.84
N TYR A 576 -1.71 -40.10 -14.43
CA TYR A 576 -1.43 -38.68 -14.67
C TYR A 576 -1.33 -37.83 -13.39
N TRP A 577 -2.04 -38.22 -12.33
CA TRP A 577 -1.96 -37.54 -11.05
C TRP A 577 -0.62 -37.76 -10.33
N PHE A 578 0.18 -38.77 -10.74
CA PHE A 578 1.48 -39.04 -10.11
C PHE A 578 2.57 -38.08 -10.60
N THR A 579 2.52 -37.63 -11.87
CA THR A 579 3.65 -36.92 -12.50
C THR A 579 3.66 -35.42 -12.20
N VAL A 580 2.48 -34.79 -12.03
CA VAL A 580 2.37 -33.36 -11.73
C VAL A 580 2.43 -33.08 -10.22
N TYR A 581 1.88 -33.98 -9.39
CA TYR A 581 1.94 -33.85 -7.92
C TYR A 581 3.30 -34.25 -7.32
N SER A 582 4.03 -35.20 -7.93
CA SER A 582 5.33 -35.65 -7.40
C SER A 582 6.43 -34.59 -7.46
N TYR A 583 6.25 -33.51 -8.23
CA TYR A 583 7.27 -32.46 -8.35
C TYR A 583 7.02 -31.25 -7.42
N PHE A 584 5.76 -30.93 -7.10
CA PHE A 584 5.43 -29.72 -6.34
C PHE A 584 5.70 -29.80 -4.82
N TYR A 585 5.91 -31.00 -4.25
CA TYR A 585 6.26 -31.19 -2.83
C TYR A 585 7.76 -31.45 -2.58
N ALA A 586 8.63 -31.30 -3.60
CA ALA A 586 10.06 -31.60 -3.48
C ALA A 586 10.93 -30.37 -3.15
N SER A 587 10.38 -29.31 -2.57
CA SER A 587 11.14 -28.10 -2.27
C SER A 587 10.77 -27.51 -0.92
N ASP A 588 11.13 -28.21 0.15
CA ASP A 588 11.67 -27.52 1.32
C ASP A 588 12.65 -28.39 2.12
N ILE A 589 13.83 -27.80 2.36
CA ILE A 589 14.80 -28.06 3.42
C ILE A 589 15.73 -29.30 3.27
N LYS A 590 16.97 -29.03 2.85
CA LYS A 590 18.11 -29.13 3.78
C LYS A 590 19.25 -28.19 3.36
N MET A 591 19.49 -27.20 4.21
CA MET A 591 20.73 -26.43 4.31
C MET A 591 21.94 -27.37 4.29
N LYS A 592 22.94 -26.99 3.50
CA LYS A 592 24.31 -26.80 4.00
C LYS A 592 24.71 -25.37 3.73
#